data_AF-A0A820RFW9-F1
#
_entry.id   AF-A0A820RFW9-F1
#
_cell.length_a   1.000
_cell.length_b   1.000
_cell.length_c   1.000
_cell.angle_alpha   90.00
_cell.angle_beta   90.00
_cell.angle_gamma   90.00
#
_symmetry.space_group_name_H-M   'P 1'
#
loop_
_entity.id
_entity.type
_entity.pdbx_description
1 polymer ?
#
loop_
_entity_poly.entity_id
_entity_poly.type
_entity_poly.pdbx_seq_one_letter_code
_entity_poly.pdbx_strand_id
1 'polypeptide(L)'
;MIDIGANIGGYSMFTAGALGRFTLIIDCYLPNIENIARAVQIQRVQNRVVLVHNALYSKSGEYITLSKSTPSEIQLRETTQQNITSEFVVQTIRFDDLLPILIERKVQSVLIKIDIEGSEGFMCEAGSKTFDLIDIQLIIMEWGHGFRKWHRKRYEFMISFF
;
A
#
# COMPACT_ATOMS: atom_id res chain seq x y z
N MET A 1 -10.27 4.70 5.74
CA MET A 1 -8.91 5.00 5.26
C MET A 1 -8.37 3.75 4.58
N ILE A 2 -7.68 3.91 3.47
CA ILE A 2 -6.82 2.88 2.89
C ILE A 2 -5.38 3.40 3.05
N ASP A 3 -4.61 2.76 3.93
CA ASP A 3 -3.23 3.15 4.25
C ASP A 3 -2.27 2.19 3.53
N ILE A 4 -1.71 2.64 2.41
CA ILE A 4 -0.87 1.86 1.50
C ILE A 4 0.59 2.22 1.75
N GLY A 5 1.40 1.21 2.08
CA GLY A 5 2.76 1.45 2.59
C GLY A 5 2.69 2.08 3.98
N ALA A 6 2.02 1.38 4.89
CA ALA A 6 1.67 1.90 6.19
C ALA A 6 2.89 2.17 7.10
N ASN A 7 4.02 1.51 6.82
CA ASN A 7 5.28 1.63 7.55
C ASN A 7 5.07 1.36 9.06
N ILE A 8 5.10 2.39 9.90
CA ILE A 8 4.85 2.25 11.35
C ILE A 8 3.36 2.30 11.73
N GLY A 9 2.45 2.46 10.76
CA GLY A 9 1.00 2.51 10.98
C GLY A 9 0.48 3.83 11.56
N GLY A 10 1.16 4.95 11.34
CA GLY A 10 0.76 6.25 11.89
C GLY A 10 -0.65 6.70 11.47
N TYR A 11 -0.91 6.75 10.16
CA TYR A 11 -2.23 7.07 9.62
C TYR A 11 -3.27 6.02 9.99
N SER A 12 -2.87 4.76 9.97
CA SER A 12 -3.69 3.64 10.40
C SER A 12 -4.22 3.78 11.82
N MET A 13 -3.34 4.04 12.80
CA MET A 13 -3.75 4.15 14.21
C MET A 13 -4.48 5.46 14.49
N PHE A 14 -4.16 6.54 13.80
CA PHE A 14 -4.95 7.76 13.87
C PHE A 14 -6.41 7.52 13.41
N THR A 15 -6.59 6.86 12.27
CA THR A 15 -7.92 6.64 11.68
C THR A 15 -8.73 5.56 12.41
N ALA A 16 -8.13 4.40 12.69
CA ALA A 16 -8.82 3.30 13.36
C ALA A 16 -8.94 3.51 14.88
N GLY A 17 -7.86 3.99 15.51
CA GLY A 17 -7.76 4.21 16.95
C GLY A 17 -8.44 5.50 17.38
N ALA A 18 -7.93 6.65 16.93
CA ALA A 18 -8.41 7.94 17.42
C ALA A 18 -9.77 8.33 16.84
N LEU A 19 -10.02 8.06 15.55
CA LEU A 19 -11.28 8.44 14.88
C LEU A 19 -12.32 7.31 14.85
N GLY A 20 -11.96 6.09 15.23
CA GLY A 20 -12.88 4.95 15.27
C GLY A 20 -13.41 4.53 13.89
N ARG A 21 -12.71 4.85 12.80
CA ARG A 21 -13.12 4.55 11.42
C ARG A 21 -12.58 3.20 10.96
N PHE A 22 -13.22 2.61 9.96
CA PHE A 22 -12.66 1.44 9.28
C PHE A 22 -11.38 1.83 8.53
N THR A 23 -10.34 1.02 8.70
CA THR A 23 -9.05 1.21 8.06
C THR A 23 -8.58 -0.11 7.44
N LEU A 24 -8.37 -0.08 6.12
CA LEU A 24 -7.67 -1.13 5.39
C LEU A 24 -6.18 -0.74 5.33
N ILE A 25 -5.32 -1.59 5.87
CA ILE A 25 -3.89 -1.33 6.01
C ILE A 25 -3.14 -2.31 5.11
N ILE A 26 -2.29 -1.81 4.23
CA ILE A 26 -1.48 -2.62 3.33
C ILE A 26 0.00 -2.28 3.52
N ASP A 27 0.80 -3.31 3.80
CA ASP A 27 2.25 -3.22 3.82
C ASP A 27 2.84 -4.56 3.38
N CYS A 28 4.01 -4.53 2.74
CA CYS A 28 4.68 -5.73 2.27
C CYS A 28 5.83 -6.17 3.18
N TYR A 29 6.29 -5.30 4.09
CA TYR A 29 7.36 -5.65 5.00
C TYR A 29 6.83 -6.26 6.29
N LEU A 30 7.13 -7.54 6.49
CA LEU A 30 6.62 -8.30 7.63
C LEU A 30 6.85 -7.61 8.99
N PRO A 31 8.04 -7.03 9.30
CA PRO A 31 8.21 -6.29 10.57
C PRO A 31 7.25 -5.10 10.75
N ASN A 32 6.86 -4.41 9.67
CA ASN A 32 5.85 -3.35 9.74
C ASN A 32 4.48 -3.94 10.08
N ILE A 33 4.10 -5.01 9.39
CA ILE A 33 2.85 -5.75 9.65
C ILE A 33 2.78 -6.22 11.11
N GLU A 34 3.85 -6.80 11.65
CA GLU A 34 3.90 -7.27 13.05
C GLU A 34 3.76 -6.12 14.06
N ASN A 35 4.42 -4.99 13.81
CA ASN A 35 4.32 -3.80 14.64
C ASN A 35 2.92 -3.21 14.63
N ILE A 36 2.30 -3.11 13.44
CA ILE A 36 0.94 -2.61 13.29
C ILE A 36 -0.05 -3.56 13.95
N ALA A 37 0.09 -4.87 13.77
CA ALA A 37 -0.75 -5.87 14.43
C ALA A 37 -0.70 -5.74 15.96
N ARG A 38 0.49 -5.51 16.53
CA ARG A 38 0.64 -5.22 17.97
C ARG A 38 -0.06 -3.93 18.37
N ALA A 39 0.07 -2.86 17.60
CA ALA A 39 -0.61 -1.60 17.88
C ALA A 39 -2.14 -1.75 17.85
N VAL A 40 -2.68 -2.47 16.87
CA VAL A 40 -4.11 -2.80 16.77
C VAL A 40 -4.61 -3.54 18.02
N GLN A 41 -3.81 -4.48 18.54
CA GLN A 41 -4.14 -5.22 19.76
C GLN A 41 -4.15 -4.33 21.00
N ILE A 42 -3.11 -3.52 21.18
CA ILE A 42 -2.98 -2.58 22.31
C ILE A 42 -4.14 -1.58 22.33
N GLN A 43 -4.50 -1.05 21.16
CA GLN A 43 -5.59 -0.08 21.01
C GLN A 43 -6.99 -0.72 21.01
N ARG A 44 -7.08 -2.06 20.99
CA ARG A 44 -8.34 -2.82 20.95
C ARG A 44 -9.25 -2.43 19.78
N VAL A 45 -8.65 -2.27 18.59
CA VAL A 45 -9.36 -1.86 17.35
C VAL A 45 -9.39 -2.94 16.27
N GLN A 46 -9.23 -4.20 16.66
CA GLN A 46 -9.26 -5.36 15.76
C GLN A 46 -10.53 -5.38 14.89
N ASN A 47 -11.68 -4.98 15.44
CA ASN A 47 -12.95 -4.95 14.71
C ASN A 47 -13.04 -3.82 13.66
N ARG A 48 -12.08 -2.90 13.60
CA ARG A 48 -12.04 -1.75 12.69
C ARG A 48 -10.94 -1.84 11.64
N VAL A 49 -10.07 -2.83 11.75
CA VAL A 49 -8.87 -2.94 10.91
C VAL A 49 -8.90 -4.23 10.12
N VAL A 50 -8.51 -4.14 8.85
CA VAL A 50 -8.05 -5.28 8.07
C VAL A 50 -6.61 -5.00 7.68
N LEU A 51 -5.74 -5.97 7.94
CA LEU A 51 -4.30 -5.89 7.66
C LEU A 51 -3.96 -6.85 6.52
N VAL A 52 -3.37 -6.32 5.46
CA VAL A 52 -2.99 -7.05 4.24
C VAL A 52 -1.47 -7.05 4.14
N HIS A 53 -0.88 -8.25 4.17
CA HIS A 53 0.56 -8.46 4.06
C HIS A 53 0.93 -8.88 2.63
N ASN A 54 0.87 -7.91 1.72
CA ASN A 54 1.18 -8.12 0.30
C ASN A 54 1.77 -6.84 -0.29
N ALA A 55 2.59 -7.01 -1.33
CA ALA A 55 3.00 -5.89 -2.17
C ALA A 55 1.90 -5.56 -3.19
N LEU A 56 1.56 -4.27 -3.33
CA LEU A 56 0.69 -3.86 -4.44
C LEU A 56 1.47 -3.85 -5.74
N TYR A 57 0.91 -4.51 -6.75
CA TYR A 57 1.54 -4.61 -8.06
C TYR A 57 0.50 -4.78 -9.18
N SER A 58 0.97 -4.84 -10.42
CA SER A 58 0.12 -4.97 -11.62
C SER A 58 -0.63 -6.30 -11.70
N LYS A 59 -0.12 -7.34 -11.03
CA LYS A 59 -0.66 -8.70 -11.00
C LYS A 59 -0.62 -9.27 -9.59
N SER A 60 -1.45 -10.28 -9.37
CA SER A 60 -1.58 -10.98 -8.09
C SER A 60 -0.93 -12.35 -8.15
N GLY A 61 -0.36 -12.78 -7.03
CA GLY A 61 0.22 -14.12 -6.90
C GLY A 61 1.65 -14.25 -7.42
N GLU A 62 2.22 -13.19 -8.00
CA GLU A 62 3.65 -13.15 -8.34
C GLU A 62 4.48 -12.90 -7.07
N TYR A 63 5.70 -13.42 -7.03
CA TYR A 63 6.65 -13.15 -5.95
C TYR A 63 7.69 -12.14 -6.43
N ILE A 64 7.89 -11.08 -5.66
CA ILE A 64 8.86 -10.03 -5.95
C ILE A 64 9.81 -9.84 -4.78
N THR A 65 11.02 -9.37 -5.09
CA THR A 65 12.06 -9.16 -4.10
C THR A 65 12.08 -7.71 -3.64
N LEU A 66 11.96 -7.51 -2.34
CA LEU A 66 12.24 -6.24 -1.69
C LEU A 66 13.74 -6.14 -1.42
N SER A 67 14.36 -5.06 -1.89
CA SER A 67 15.72 -4.71 -1.50
C SER A 67 15.68 -3.65 -0.41
N LYS A 68 16.34 -3.91 0.72
CA LYS A 68 16.48 -2.94 1.79
C LYS A 68 17.74 -2.09 1.57
N SER A 69 17.59 -0.84 1.12
CA SER A 69 18.69 0.13 1.04
C SER A 69 18.97 0.77 2.40
N THR A 70 17.93 1.03 3.19
CA THR A 70 18.00 1.59 4.56
C THR A 70 16.83 1.07 5.42
N PRO A 71 16.82 1.28 6.76
CA PRO A 71 15.72 0.82 7.63
C PRO A 71 14.32 1.32 7.27
N SER A 72 14.22 2.48 6.62
CA SER A 72 12.97 3.15 6.29
C SER A 72 12.56 3.04 4.82
N GLU A 73 13.44 2.56 3.95
CA GLU A 73 13.25 2.58 2.49
C GLU A 73 13.24 1.14 1.98
N ILE A 74 12.07 0.69 1.55
CA ILE A 74 11.86 -0.66 1.05
C ILE A 74 11.39 -0.55 -0.39
N GLN A 75 12.32 -0.80 -1.31
CA GLN A 75 12.05 -0.71 -2.74
C GLN A 75 11.79 -2.09 -3.33
N LEU A 76 10.84 -2.12 -4.28
CA LEU A 76 10.56 -3.30 -5.09
C LEU A 76 11.55 -3.42 -6.26
N ARG A 77 12.18 -4.59 -6.41
CA ARG A 77 13.06 -4.89 -7.55
C ARG A 77 12.54 -6.10 -8.34
N GLU A 78 12.47 -5.92 -9.65
CA GLU A 78 12.41 -7.05 -10.58
C GLU A 78 13.76 -7.79 -10.55
N THR A 79 13.71 -9.12 -10.52
CA THR A 79 14.88 -9.95 -10.22
C THR A 79 15.93 -9.90 -11.33
N THR A 80 16.92 -9.02 -11.20
CA THR A 80 18.21 -9.13 -11.89
C THR A 80 19.32 -9.14 -10.85
N GLN A 81 20.00 -10.28 -10.75
CA GLN A 81 21.05 -10.63 -9.78
C GLN A 81 21.98 -9.46 -9.42
N GLN A 82 22.05 -9.12 -8.12
CA GLN A 82 23.26 -8.55 -7.50
C GLN A 82 23.17 -8.59 -5.98
N ASN A 83 24.32 -8.87 -5.34
CA ASN A 83 24.55 -9.09 -3.91
C ASN A 83 23.88 -8.04 -2.99
N ILE A 84 22.77 -8.42 -2.33
CA ILE A 84 22.14 -7.63 -1.26
C ILE A 84 21.89 -8.57 -0.07
N THR A 85 22.35 -8.19 1.12
CA THR A 85 22.42 -9.03 2.32
C THR A 85 21.10 -9.21 3.09
N SER A 86 19.98 -8.70 2.56
CA SER A 86 18.64 -8.98 3.09
C SER A 86 17.58 -8.76 2.01
N GLU A 87 17.44 -9.73 1.13
CA GLU A 87 16.31 -9.82 0.20
C GLU A 87 15.09 -10.40 0.92
N PHE A 88 13.95 -9.73 0.84
CA PHE A 88 12.68 -10.28 1.34
C PHE A 88 11.79 -10.58 0.14
N VAL A 89 11.32 -11.82 0.06
CA VAL A 89 10.39 -12.23 -1.01
C VAL A 89 8.97 -12.03 -0.50
N VAL A 90 8.16 -11.30 -1.27
CA VAL A 90 6.78 -10.99 -0.92
C VAL A 90 5.85 -11.31 -2.06
N GLN A 91 4.65 -11.78 -1.73
CA GLN A 91 3.62 -12.05 -2.72
C GLN A 91 2.87 -10.78 -3.07
N THR A 92 2.60 -10.61 -4.35
CA THR A 92 1.87 -9.47 -4.91
C THR A 92 0.36 -9.64 -4.84
N ILE A 93 -0.34 -8.53 -4.77
CA ILE A 93 -1.79 -8.43 -4.93
C ILE A 93 -2.13 -7.17 -5.75
N ARG A 94 -3.18 -7.24 -6.56
CA ARG A 94 -3.75 -6.08 -7.25
C ARG A 94 -4.59 -5.24 -6.29
N PHE A 95 -4.68 -3.94 -6.56
CA PHE A 95 -5.55 -3.08 -5.75
C PHE A 95 -7.03 -3.44 -5.89
N ASP A 96 -7.47 -3.82 -7.10
CA ASP A 96 -8.83 -4.32 -7.36
C ASP A 96 -9.20 -5.58 -6.56
N ASP A 97 -8.23 -6.41 -6.17
CA ASP A 97 -8.52 -7.63 -5.40
C ASP A 97 -8.94 -7.33 -3.96
N LEU A 98 -8.72 -6.10 -3.51
CA LEU A 98 -9.15 -5.61 -2.19
C LEU A 98 -10.60 -5.09 -2.20
N LEU A 99 -11.18 -4.87 -3.39
CA LEU A 99 -12.55 -4.37 -3.53
C LEU A 99 -13.60 -5.23 -2.79
N PRO A 100 -13.55 -6.58 -2.79
CA PRO A 100 -14.49 -7.39 -2.02
C PRO A 100 -14.51 -7.05 -0.52
N ILE A 101 -13.35 -6.71 0.07
CA ILE A 101 -13.26 -6.28 1.47
C ILE A 101 -14.01 -4.96 1.67
N LEU A 102 -13.84 -4.00 0.76
CA LEU A 102 -14.51 -2.70 0.84
C LEU A 102 -16.04 -2.87 0.74
N ILE A 103 -16.50 -3.73 -0.17
CA ILE A 103 -17.92 -4.05 -0.36
C ILE A 103 -18.50 -4.74 0.88
N GLU A 104 -17.84 -5.77 1.41
CA GLU A 104 -18.28 -6.51 2.61
C GLU A 104 -18.43 -5.57 3.80
N ARG A 105 -17.49 -4.62 3.94
CA ARG A 105 -17.46 -3.63 5.02
C ARG A 105 -18.36 -2.43 4.76
N LYS A 106 -19.12 -2.43 3.66
CA LYS A 106 -20.04 -1.36 3.23
C LYS A 106 -19.36 0.01 3.15
N VAL A 107 -18.10 0.03 2.72
CA VAL A 107 -17.34 1.25 2.50
C VAL A 107 -17.86 1.92 1.24
N GLN A 108 -18.35 3.15 1.36
CA GLN A 108 -18.82 3.94 0.22
C GLN A 108 -17.80 4.99 -0.22
N SER A 109 -17.12 5.60 0.75
CA SER A 109 -16.11 6.61 0.49
C SER A 109 -14.82 6.39 1.28
N VAL A 110 -13.69 6.80 0.70
CA VAL A 110 -12.36 6.57 1.27
C VAL A 110 -11.45 7.78 1.12
N LEU A 111 -10.53 7.88 2.08
CA LEU A 111 -9.29 8.61 1.96
C LEU A 111 -8.18 7.57 1.74
N ILE A 112 -7.25 7.83 0.83
CA ILE A 112 -6.13 6.94 0.54
C ILE A 112 -4.82 7.66 0.87
N LYS A 113 -3.93 7.01 1.60
CA LYS A 113 -2.50 7.38 1.71
C LYS A 113 -1.69 6.35 0.94
N ILE A 114 -0.74 6.81 0.12
CA ILE A 114 0.09 5.96 -0.74
C ILE A 114 1.57 6.35 -0.59
N ASP A 115 2.40 5.36 -0.27
CA ASP A 115 3.83 5.54 -0.02
C ASP A 115 4.53 4.19 -0.16
N ILE A 116 4.77 3.78 -1.41
CA ILE A 116 5.27 2.43 -1.74
C ILE A 116 6.50 2.50 -2.64
N GLU A 117 7.31 3.53 -2.42
CA GLU A 117 8.69 3.66 -2.89
C GLU A 117 8.85 3.39 -4.40
N GLY A 118 8.01 4.06 -5.22
CA GLY A 118 8.11 4.01 -6.68
C GLY A 118 7.17 3.01 -7.36
N SER A 119 6.34 2.30 -6.58
CA SER A 119 5.36 1.33 -7.07
C SER A 119 3.94 1.89 -7.21
N GLU A 120 3.76 3.20 -7.01
CA GLU A 120 2.47 3.90 -7.05
C GLU A 120 1.76 3.71 -8.39
N GLY A 121 2.52 3.74 -9.49
CA GLY A 121 1.97 3.54 -10.84
C GLY A 121 1.34 2.15 -11.03
N PHE A 122 1.93 1.11 -10.45
CA PHE A 122 1.38 -0.25 -10.55
C PHE A 122 0.06 -0.38 -9.77
N MET A 123 -0.06 0.33 -8.65
CA MET A 123 -1.33 0.40 -7.91
C MET A 123 -2.43 1.05 -8.78
N CYS A 124 -2.11 2.16 -9.46
CA CYS A 124 -3.04 2.83 -10.36
C CYS A 124 -3.46 1.92 -11.53
N GLU A 125 -2.51 1.22 -12.16
CA GLU A 125 -2.78 0.24 -13.23
C GLU A 125 -3.70 -0.90 -12.77
N ALA A 126 -3.54 -1.33 -11.52
CA ALA A 126 -4.25 -2.48 -10.94
C ALA A 126 -5.53 -2.11 -10.17
N GLY A 127 -5.96 -0.85 -10.23
CA GLY A 127 -6.97 -0.29 -9.35
C GLY A 127 -8.25 0.24 -10.01
N SER A 128 -8.36 0.19 -11.34
CA SER A 128 -9.44 0.88 -12.06
C SER A 128 -10.84 0.54 -11.56
N LYS A 129 -11.12 -0.73 -11.22
CA LYS A 129 -12.45 -1.14 -10.72
C LYS A 129 -12.75 -0.54 -9.36
N THR A 130 -11.75 -0.49 -8.47
CA THR A 130 -11.91 0.16 -7.16
C THR A 130 -12.18 1.65 -7.33
N PHE A 131 -11.48 2.32 -8.24
CA PHE A 131 -11.68 3.74 -8.54
C PHE A 131 -13.05 4.03 -9.19
N ASP A 132 -13.59 3.11 -9.98
CA ASP A 132 -14.92 3.24 -10.58
C ASP A 132 -16.07 3.04 -9.58
N LEU A 133 -15.86 2.24 -8.52
CA LEU A 133 -16.94 1.77 -7.64
C LEU A 133 -16.94 2.40 -6.25
N ILE A 134 -15.82 2.97 -5.81
CA ILE A 134 -15.67 3.58 -4.48
C ILE A 134 -15.44 5.08 -4.65
N ASP A 135 -16.14 5.90 -3.86
CA ASP A 135 -15.95 7.35 -3.83
C ASP A 135 -14.61 7.71 -3.15
N ILE A 136 -13.57 7.96 -3.94
CA ILE A 136 -12.25 8.32 -3.45
C ILE A 136 -12.17 9.84 -3.30
N GLN A 137 -12.29 10.32 -2.06
CA GLN A 137 -12.43 11.75 -1.76
C GLN A 137 -11.09 12.49 -1.69
N LEU A 138 -10.03 11.78 -1.32
CA LEU A 138 -8.69 12.34 -1.17
C LEU A 138 -7.63 11.27 -1.34
N ILE A 139 -6.56 11.63 -2.03
CA ILE A 139 -5.35 10.84 -2.15
C ILE A 139 -4.17 11.67 -1.66
N ILE A 140 -3.43 11.14 -0.70
CA ILE A 140 -2.18 11.69 -0.20
C ILE A 140 -1.09 10.73 -0.67
N MET A 141 -0.14 11.22 -1.45
CA MET A 141 0.87 10.36 -2.06
C MET A 141 2.25 11.02 -2.06
N GLU A 142 3.29 10.22 -1.78
CA GLU A 142 4.65 10.67 -2.03
C GLU A 142 4.96 10.69 -3.52
N TRP A 143 5.51 11.81 -3.99
CA TRP A 143 6.04 11.95 -5.33
C TRP A 143 7.56 11.95 -5.23
N GLY A 144 8.17 10.77 -5.33
CA GLY A 144 9.61 10.57 -5.07
C GLY A 144 10.52 11.54 -5.83
N HIS A 145 11.65 11.90 -5.22
CA HIS A 145 12.59 12.87 -5.79
C HIS A 145 13.17 12.36 -7.11
N GLY A 146 12.92 13.09 -8.20
CA GLY A 146 13.36 12.70 -9.54
C GLY A 146 12.50 11.64 -10.23
N PHE A 147 11.38 11.18 -9.63
CA PHE A 147 10.48 10.21 -10.24
C PHE A 147 10.02 10.65 -11.64
N ARG A 148 9.67 11.93 -11.82
CA ARG A 148 9.35 12.51 -13.14
C ARG A 148 10.48 12.37 -14.16
N LYS A 149 11.75 12.45 -13.71
CA LYS A 149 12.94 12.38 -14.58
C LYS A 149 13.25 10.94 -14.97
N TRP A 150 13.24 10.02 -14.00
CA TRP A 150 13.65 8.62 -14.20
C TRP A 150 12.52 7.74 -14.73
N HIS A 151 11.26 8.04 -14.39
CA HIS A 151 10.08 7.25 -14.72
C HIS A 151 9.01 8.08 -15.43
N ARG A 152 9.41 8.89 -16.42
CA ARG A 152 8.54 9.86 -17.11
C ARG A 152 7.20 9.29 -17.59
N LYS A 153 7.19 8.14 -18.27
CA LYS A 153 5.95 7.52 -18.78
C LYS A 153 4.99 7.13 -17.66
N ARG A 154 5.52 6.57 -16.56
CA ARG A 154 4.72 6.14 -15.41
C ARG A 154 4.18 7.35 -14.63
N TYR A 155 4.99 8.40 -14.52
CA TYR A 155 4.56 9.70 -14.01
C TYR A 155 3.43 10.31 -14.86
N GLU A 156 3.59 10.37 -16.18
CA GLU A 156 2.55 10.88 -17.10
C GLU A 156 1.25 10.08 -16.99
N PHE A 157 1.34 8.75 -16.90
CA PHE A 157 0.18 7.90 -16.65
C PHE A 157 -0.52 8.25 -15.33
N MET A 158 0.19 8.33 -14.22
CA MET A 158 -0.40 8.64 -12.91
C MET A 158 -1.09 10.01 -12.88
N ILE A 159 -0.51 11.03 -13.53
CA ILE A 159 -1.12 12.35 -13.66
C ILE A 159 -2.38 12.31 -14.52
N SER A 160 -2.45 11.44 -15.52
CA SER A 160 -3.66 11.26 -16.34
C SER A 160 -4.74 10.39 -15.70
N PHE A 161 -4.35 9.59 -14.71
CA PHE A 161 -5.24 8.65 -14.03
C PHE A 161 -6.12 9.34 -12.97
N PHE A 162 -5.57 10.33 -12.27
CA PHE A 162 -6.28 11.16 -11.27
C PHE A 162 -6.82 12.45 -11.89
#